data_AF-A0A7J0DZ39-F1
#
_entry.id   AF-A0A7J0DZ39-F1
#
_cell.length_a   1.000
_cell.length_b   1.000
_cell.length_c   1.000
_cell.angle_alpha   90.00
_cell.angle_beta   90.00
_cell.angle_gamma   90.00
#
_symmetry.space_group_name_H-M   'P 1'
#
loop_
_entity.id
_entity.type
_entity.pdbx_description
1 polymer ?
#
loop_
_entity_poly.entity_id
_entity_poly.type
_entity_poly.pdbx_seq_one_letter_code
_entity_poly.pdbx_strand_id
1 'polypeptide(L)'
;MPSKIAQIRLVGSHFEVYEPCDDSFALVDALLADLTNLLEHKPKLCMEVGCGSGTGEKRLAGLVDVMVVNPPYVPTPEEEVGCDGIASAWAGGENGRSVIDKILPMADKLLSDRGWLYMRSTEEESLHVIKFWRDSDRLLEASETGTVNKIVPTRVIESLLSHFPGISLRRSGNSKSS
;
A
#
# COMPACT_ATOMS: atom_id res chain seq x y z
N MET A 1 29.66 7.66 7.76
CA MET A 1 29.27 8.58 6.68
C MET A 1 28.01 9.31 7.13
N PRO A 2 27.83 10.62 6.92
CA PRO A 2 26.56 11.25 7.26
C PRO A 2 25.46 10.66 6.37
N SER A 3 24.33 10.29 6.96
CA SER A 3 23.15 9.87 6.19
C SER A 3 22.76 11.03 5.27
N LYS A 4 22.60 10.75 3.98
CA LYS A 4 22.05 11.71 3.03
C LYS A 4 20.54 11.80 3.28
N ILE A 5 20.15 12.50 4.33
CA ILE A 5 18.75 12.83 4.59
C ILE A 5 18.34 13.88 3.56
N ALA A 6 17.14 13.74 2.98
CA ALA A 6 16.57 14.71 2.07
C ALA A 6 16.54 16.10 2.76
N GLN A 7 17.19 17.10 2.14
CA GLN A 7 17.19 18.44 2.70
C GLN A 7 15.88 19.14 2.34
N ILE A 8 14.98 19.30 3.32
CA ILE A 8 13.68 20.02 3.20
C ILE A 8 13.82 21.36 2.46
N ARG A 9 14.93 22.07 2.66
CA ARG A 9 15.19 23.39 2.06
C ARG A 9 15.37 23.39 0.54
N LEU A 10 15.52 22.22 -0.10
CA LEU A 10 15.69 22.08 -1.54
C LEU A 10 14.41 21.60 -2.26
N VAL A 11 13.33 21.39 -1.52
CA VAL A 11 12.03 20.98 -2.08
C VAL A 11 11.25 22.24 -2.44
N GLY A 12 10.82 22.37 -3.69
CA GLY A 12 9.94 23.47 -4.10
C GLY A 12 8.58 23.31 -3.41
N SER A 13 8.04 24.40 -2.87
CA SER A 13 6.70 24.41 -2.28
C SER A 13 5.69 24.97 -3.29
N HIS A 14 4.51 24.35 -3.33
CA HIS A 14 3.35 24.85 -4.06
C HIS A 14 2.16 24.74 -3.14
N PHE A 15 1.31 25.76 -3.08
CA PHE A 15 0.21 25.87 -2.11
C PHE A 15 -0.85 24.75 -2.25
N GLU A 16 -0.92 24.11 -3.42
CA GLU A 16 -1.79 22.96 -3.71
C GLU A 16 -1.09 21.60 -3.61
N VAL A 17 0.20 21.56 -3.24
CA VAL A 17 0.97 20.31 -3.12
C VAL A 17 1.34 20.06 -1.68
N TYR A 18 1.10 18.82 -1.24
CA TYR A 18 1.41 18.38 0.11
C TYR A 18 2.91 18.46 0.37
N GLU A 19 3.28 19.18 1.43
CA GLU A 19 4.66 19.27 1.86
C GLU A 19 5.05 18.00 2.63
N PRO A 20 6.24 17.42 2.40
CA PRO A 20 6.71 16.27 3.17
C PRO A 20 6.74 16.57 4.67
N CYS A 21 6.08 15.73 5.47
CA CYS A 21 6.07 15.83 6.93
C CYS A 21 6.45 14.48 7.59
N ASP A 22 6.23 14.34 8.90
CA ASP A 22 6.65 13.17 9.70
C ASP A 22 6.23 11.83 9.09
N ASP A 23 5.06 11.77 8.46
CA ASP A 23 4.53 10.57 7.79
C ASP A 23 5.39 10.15 6.58
N SER A 24 5.84 11.13 5.81
CA SER A 24 6.67 10.97 4.62
C SER A 24 8.06 10.53 5.03
N PHE A 25 8.60 11.10 6.10
CA PHE A 25 9.87 10.67 6.68
C PHE A 25 9.79 9.27 7.28
N ALA A 26 8.70 8.91 7.96
CA ALA A 26 8.51 7.57 8.48
C ALA A 26 8.52 6.50 7.37
N LEU A 27 7.91 6.78 6.21
CA LEU A 27 7.99 5.90 5.04
C LEU A 27 9.42 5.77 4.51
N VAL A 28 10.15 6.87 4.40
CA VAL A 28 11.56 6.84 3.97
C VAL A 28 12.42 6.06 4.96
N ASP A 29 12.24 6.28 6.25
CA ASP A 29 12.97 5.58 7.30
C ASP A 29 12.67 4.07 7.30
N ALA A 30 11.43 3.67 7.07
CA ALA A 30 11.07 2.26 6.92
C ALA A 30 11.73 1.62 5.69
N LEU A 31 11.78 2.32 4.56
CA LEU A 31 12.49 1.85 3.36
C LEU A 31 14.00 1.76 3.58
N LEU A 32 14.59 2.72 4.29
CA LEU A 32 16.00 2.72 4.65
C LEU A 32 16.33 1.58 5.63
N ALA A 33 15.46 1.33 6.60
CA ALA A 33 15.60 0.21 7.54
C ALA A 33 15.53 -1.15 6.82
N ASP A 34 14.77 -1.24 5.73
CA ASP A 34 14.59 -2.45 4.93
C ASP A 34 15.47 -2.51 3.66
N LEU A 35 16.47 -1.61 3.58
CA LEU A 35 17.30 -1.42 2.38
C LEU A 35 18.01 -2.70 1.94
N THR A 36 18.53 -3.50 2.88
CA THR A 36 19.21 -4.77 2.57
C THR A 36 18.27 -5.72 1.83
N ASN A 37 17.06 -5.90 2.34
CA ASN A 37 16.05 -6.77 1.74
C ASN A 37 15.60 -6.23 0.37
N LEU A 38 15.47 -4.91 0.20
CA LEU A 38 15.18 -4.28 -1.10
C LEU A 38 16.29 -4.51 -2.14
N LEU A 39 17.55 -4.41 -1.73
CA LEU A 39 18.71 -4.66 -2.60
C LEU A 39 18.79 -6.13 -3.03
N GLU A 40 18.45 -7.05 -2.14
CA GLU A 40 18.37 -8.49 -2.45
C GLU A 40 17.16 -8.81 -3.34
N HIS A 41 16.03 -8.15 -3.09
CA HIS A 41 14.79 -8.31 -3.84
C HIS A 41 14.94 -7.92 -5.32
N LYS A 42 15.82 -6.95 -5.63
CA LYS A 42 16.11 -6.49 -7.01
C LYS A 42 14.84 -6.17 -7.81
N PRO A 43 14.00 -5.23 -7.33
CA PRO A 43 12.77 -4.88 -8.02
C PRO A 43 13.07 -4.31 -9.41
N LYS A 44 12.31 -4.74 -10.41
CA LYS A 44 12.41 -4.25 -11.79
C LYS A 44 11.48 -3.07 -12.04
N LEU A 45 10.37 -3.02 -11.32
CA LEU A 45 9.38 -1.95 -11.40
C LEU A 45 8.92 -1.53 -10.00
N CYS A 46 9.21 -0.28 -9.64
CA CYS A 46 8.71 0.37 -8.44
C CYS A 46 7.62 1.38 -8.81
N MET A 47 6.58 1.48 -7.99
CA MET A 47 5.50 2.43 -8.16
C MET A 47 5.22 3.17 -6.86
N GLU A 48 5.26 4.49 -6.90
CA GLU A 48 4.74 5.33 -5.83
C GLU A 48 3.32 5.76 -6.19
N VAL A 49 2.41 5.68 -5.21
CA VAL A 49 1.03 6.15 -5.36
C VAL A 49 0.87 7.44 -4.56
N GLY A 50 0.92 8.58 -5.25
CA GLY A 50 0.49 9.89 -4.76
C GLY A 50 -0.73 10.38 -5.54
N CYS A 51 -1.73 10.91 -4.83
CA CYS A 51 -2.88 11.72 -5.31
C CYS A 51 -3.11 11.76 -6.86
N GLY A 52 -3.88 10.79 -7.41
CA GLY A 52 -4.64 10.88 -8.67
C GLY A 52 -3.88 10.77 -10.01
N SER A 53 -4.12 9.75 -10.85
CA SER A 53 -5.20 9.81 -11.87
C SER A 53 -5.75 8.44 -12.31
N GLY A 54 -5.31 7.33 -11.70
CA GLY A 54 -5.87 5.98 -11.96
C GLY A 54 -5.72 5.44 -13.40
N THR A 55 -5.05 6.16 -14.31
CA THR A 55 -5.11 5.87 -15.75
C THR A 55 -4.22 4.70 -16.22
N GLY A 56 -3.43 4.09 -15.33
CA GLY A 56 -2.41 3.06 -15.68
C GLY A 56 -2.77 1.61 -15.36
N GLU A 57 -3.90 1.35 -14.69
CA GLU A 57 -4.12 0.11 -13.93
C GLU A 57 -4.05 -1.19 -14.76
N LYS A 58 -4.56 -1.20 -16.00
CA LYS A 58 -4.63 -2.45 -16.79
C LYS A 58 -3.28 -2.91 -17.35
N ARG A 59 -2.37 -1.99 -17.65
CA ARG A 59 -1.08 -2.32 -18.27
C ARG A 59 -0.03 -2.79 -17.26
N LEU A 60 -0.23 -2.44 -15.99
CA LEU A 60 0.72 -2.72 -14.91
C LEU A 60 0.29 -3.91 -14.03
N ALA A 61 -0.82 -4.58 -14.38
CA ALA A 61 -1.33 -5.71 -13.64
C ALA A 61 -0.29 -6.84 -13.52
N GLY A 62 0.04 -7.23 -12.28
CA GLY A 62 1.04 -8.26 -11.99
C GLY A 62 2.49 -7.87 -12.30
N LEU A 63 2.80 -6.60 -12.54
CA LEU A 63 4.15 -6.16 -12.95
C LEU A 63 4.89 -5.38 -11.86
N VAL A 64 4.19 -4.88 -10.84
CA VAL A 64 4.80 -4.00 -9.82
C VAL A 64 5.49 -4.85 -8.75
N ASP A 65 6.81 -4.75 -8.64
CA ASP A 65 7.59 -5.49 -7.65
C ASP A 65 7.64 -4.78 -6.30
N VAL A 66 7.62 -3.45 -6.28
CA VAL A 66 7.53 -2.66 -5.04
C VAL A 66 6.54 -1.53 -5.24
N MET A 67 5.56 -1.43 -4.35
CA MET A 67 4.61 -0.33 -4.28
C MET A 67 4.79 0.43 -2.97
N VAL A 68 4.89 1.75 -3.04
CA VAL A 68 4.96 2.63 -1.87
C VAL A 68 3.75 3.56 -1.88
N VAL A 69 3.03 3.62 -0.77
CA VAL A 69 1.77 4.37 -0.66
C VAL A 69 1.75 5.18 0.63
N ASN A 70 1.59 6.50 0.50
CA ASN A 70 1.16 7.37 1.59
C ASN A 70 -0.29 7.82 1.32
N PRO A 71 -1.30 7.06 1.77
CA PRO A 71 -2.68 7.35 1.39
C PRO A 71 -3.25 8.52 2.21
N PRO A 72 -4.27 9.24 1.72
CA PRO A 72 -5.09 10.11 2.56
C PRO A 72 -5.73 9.28 3.68
N TYR A 73 -5.34 9.56 4.93
CA TYR A 73 -5.66 8.73 6.08
C TYR A 73 -6.31 9.48 7.25
N VAL A 74 -6.49 10.80 7.13
CA VAL A 74 -7.04 11.63 8.20
C VAL A 74 -8.55 11.44 8.25
N PRO A 75 -9.13 11.16 9.43
CA PRO A 75 -10.58 11.14 9.59
C PRO A 75 -11.18 12.50 9.23
N THR A 76 -12.03 12.51 8.21
CA THR A 76 -12.72 13.71 7.70
C THR A 76 -14.15 13.33 7.31
N PRO A 77 -15.07 14.29 7.19
CA PRO A 77 -16.36 14.04 6.53
C PRO A 77 -16.17 13.37 5.17
N GLU A 78 -17.07 12.46 4.81
CA GLU A 78 -16.96 11.70 3.55
C GLU A 78 -17.04 12.63 2.31
N GLU A 79 -17.68 13.81 2.43
CA GLU A 79 -17.76 14.78 1.35
C GLU A 79 -16.40 15.41 1.01
N GLU A 80 -15.42 15.39 1.92
CA GLU A 80 -14.06 15.90 1.67
C GLU A 80 -13.21 14.90 0.87
N VAL A 81 -13.61 13.62 0.82
CA VAL A 81 -12.85 12.58 0.14
C VAL A 81 -12.92 12.76 -1.37
N GLY A 82 -11.75 12.95 -1.98
CA GLY A 82 -11.64 13.12 -3.43
C GLY A 82 -12.10 14.49 -3.95
N CYS A 83 -12.26 15.48 -3.06
CA CYS A 83 -12.36 16.88 -3.45
C CYS A 83 -11.08 17.34 -4.16
N ASP A 84 -11.22 18.27 -5.10
CA ASP A 84 -10.08 18.89 -5.78
C ASP A 84 -9.23 19.73 -4.81
N GLY A 85 -7.93 19.81 -5.09
CA GLY A 85 -6.98 20.60 -4.31
C GLY A 85 -6.26 19.82 -3.21
N ILE A 86 -5.60 20.55 -2.32
CA ILE A 86 -4.66 19.99 -1.33
C ILE A 86 -5.32 18.99 -0.36
N ALA A 87 -6.62 19.12 -0.11
CA ALA A 87 -7.35 18.24 0.80
C ALA A 87 -7.32 16.76 0.39
N SER A 88 -7.19 16.49 -0.92
CA SER A 88 -6.99 15.15 -1.46
C SER A 88 -5.71 14.44 -0.98
N ALA A 89 -4.79 15.16 -0.33
CA ALA A 89 -3.60 14.58 0.29
C ALA A 89 -3.87 13.94 1.65
N TRP A 90 -4.90 14.38 2.38
CA TRP A 90 -5.16 13.90 3.75
C TRP A 90 -6.56 13.33 3.97
N ALA A 91 -7.58 13.80 3.26
CA ALA A 91 -8.98 13.43 3.49
C ALA A 91 -9.24 11.93 3.25
N GLY A 92 -9.35 11.18 4.35
CA GLY A 92 -9.49 9.73 4.35
C GLY A 92 -10.92 9.25 4.65
N GLY A 93 -11.88 10.14 4.87
CA GLY A 93 -13.28 9.80 5.20
C GLY A 93 -13.46 9.51 6.68
N GLU A 94 -14.67 9.09 7.11
CA GLU A 94 -15.10 9.10 8.52
C GLU A 94 -14.15 8.35 9.48
N ASN A 95 -13.49 7.30 8.98
CA ASN A 95 -12.52 6.50 9.72
C ASN A 95 -11.09 6.60 9.17
N GLY A 96 -10.84 7.51 8.23
CA GLY A 96 -9.55 7.66 7.57
C GLY A 96 -9.21 6.54 6.57
N ARG A 97 -10.16 5.68 6.20
CA ARG A 97 -9.90 4.50 5.35
C ARG A 97 -10.62 4.49 4.00
N SER A 98 -11.49 5.44 3.71
CA SER A 98 -12.28 5.47 2.47
C SER A 98 -11.40 5.42 1.20
N VAL A 99 -10.18 5.96 1.26
CA VAL A 99 -9.19 5.86 0.17
C VAL A 99 -8.36 4.56 0.26
N ILE A 100 -7.94 4.16 1.46
CA ILE A 100 -7.17 2.93 1.70
C ILE A 100 -7.94 1.70 1.21
N ASP A 101 -9.23 1.61 1.51
CA ASP A 101 -10.11 0.50 1.12
C ASP A 101 -10.23 0.36 -0.40
N LYS A 102 -9.97 1.43 -1.17
CA LYS A 102 -9.91 1.41 -2.65
C LYS A 102 -8.52 1.05 -3.16
N ILE A 103 -7.46 1.47 -2.46
CA ILE A 103 -6.07 1.17 -2.83
C ILE A 103 -5.77 -0.32 -2.66
N LEU A 104 -6.22 -0.96 -1.59
CA LEU A 104 -5.85 -2.35 -1.30
C LEU A 104 -6.25 -3.35 -2.41
N PRO A 105 -7.48 -3.33 -2.96
CA PRO A 105 -7.84 -4.16 -4.11
C PRO A 105 -7.08 -3.81 -5.40
N MET A 106 -6.68 -2.54 -5.57
CA MET A 106 -5.87 -2.11 -6.71
C MET A 106 -4.43 -2.64 -6.58
N ALA A 107 -3.84 -2.49 -5.39
CA ALA A 107 -2.50 -3.01 -5.08
C ALA A 107 -2.43 -4.52 -5.33
N ASP A 108 -3.43 -5.28 -4.89
CA ASP A 108 -3.49 -6.72 -5.17
C ASP A 108 -3.53 -7.03 -6.69
N LYS A 109 -4.13 -6.19 -7.53
CA LYS A 109 -4.10 -6.42 -8.99
C LYS A 109 -2.76 -6.06 -9.63
N LEU A 110 -2.08 -5.04 -9.09
CA LEU A 110 -0.89 -4.46 -9.69
C LEU A 110 0.40 -5.19 -9.29
N LEU A 111 0.45 -5.68 -8.05
CA LEU A 111 1.64 -6.35 -7.51
C LEU A 111 1.95 -7.64 -8.27
N SER A 112 3.22 -7.82 -8.62
CA SER A 112 3.76 -9.05 -9.18
C SER A 112 3.72 -10.18 -8.15
N ASP A 113 4.03 -11.41 -8.55
CA ASP A 113 4.06 -12.56 -7.63
C ASP A 113 5.12 -12.43 -6.52
N ARG A 114 6.09 -11.52 -6.70
CA ARG A 114 7.08 -11.17 -5.68
C ARG A 114 6.82 -9.78 -5.08
N GLY A 115 5.69 -9.17 -5.41
CA GLY A 115 5.39 -7.77 -5.13
C GLY A 115 5.34 -7.46 -3.64
N TRP A 116 5.98 -6.37 -3.25
CA TRP A 116 5.96 -5.80 -1.91
C TRP A 116 5.14 -4.50 -1.88
N LEU A 117 4.36 -4.31 -0.81
CA LEU A 117 3.62 -3.07 -0.55
C LEU A 117 4.12 -2.45 0.75
N TYR A 118 4.68 -1.26 0.69
CA TYR A 118 4.93 -0.38 1.83
C TYR A 118 3.81 0.64 1.88
N MET A 119 3.00 0.59 2.91
CA MET A 119 1.90 1.53 3.07
C MET A 119 1.92 2.15 4.45
N ARG A 120 1.76 3.48 4.50
CA ARG A 120 1.52 4.18 5.75
C ARG A 120 0.15 3.74 6.29
N SER A 121 0.11 3.28 7.53
CA SER A 121 -1.11 2.98 8.28
C SER A 121 -1.24 3.88 9.53
N THR A 122 -2.49 4.19 9.89
CA THR A 122 -2.86 4.78 11.18
C THR A 122 -3.52 3.72 12.04
N GLU A 123 -3.05 3.56 13.27
CA GLU A 123 -3.89 3.13 14.38
C GLU A 123 -3.75 4.23 15.43
N GLU A 124 -4.83 4.96 15.73
CA GLU A 124 -4.78 6.09 16.68
C GLU A 124 -3.70 7.16 16.31
N GLU A 125 -2.96 7.68 17.29
CA GLU A 125 -1.91 8.70 17.13
C GLU A 125 -0.56 8.13 16.65
N SER A 126 -0.43 6.82 16.43
CA SER A 126 0.87 6.21 16.06
C SER A 126 1.07 6.07 14.55
N LEU A 127 2.27 6.46 14.10
CA LEU A 127 2.72 6.30 12.72
C LEU A 127 3.31 4.91 12.52
N HIS A 128 2.71 4.13 11.61
CA HIS A 128 3.21 2.81 11.22
C HIS A 128 3.40 2.70 9.71
N VAL A 129 4.48 2.03 9.30
CA VAL A 129 4.67 1.58 7.92
C VAL A 129 4.51 0.07 7.92
N ILE A 130 3.55 -0.42 7.15
CA ILE A 130 3.29 -1.85 7.04
C ILE A 130 3.85 -2.35 5.72
N LYS A 131 4.60 -3.44 5.78
CA LYS A 131 5.12 -4.17 4.62
C LYS A 131 4.30 -5.43 4.39
N PHE A 132 3.70 -5.55 3.21
CA PHE A 132 3.10 -6.80 2.73
C PHE A 132 3.92 -7.39 1.60
N TRP A 133 3.93 -8.71 1.47
CA TRP A 133 4.45 -9.39 0.30
C TRP A 133 3.51 -10.52 -0.11
N ARG A 134 3.53 -10.88 -1.39
CA ARG A 134 2.92 -12.13 -1.85
C ARG A 134 3.79 -13.30 -1.46
N ASP A 135 3.19 -14.25 -0.76
CA ASP A 135 3.86 -15.49 -0.39
C ASP A 135 3.81 -16.43 -1.60
N SER A 136 4.93 -16.57 -2.32
CA SER A 136 5.05 -17.54 -3.42
C SER A 136 5.33 -18.96 -2.89
N ASP A 137 5.77 -19.11 -1.64
CA ASP A 137 6.52 -20.29 -1.17
C ASP A 137 5.85 -21.14 -0.08
N ARG A 138 4.52 -21.14 0.08
CA ARG A 138 3.86 -22.19 0.88
C ARG A 138 3.65 -23.48 0.09
N LEU A 139 4.76 -24.13 -0.29
CA LEU A 139 4.80 -25.55 -0.65
C LEU A 139 6.19 -26.15 -0.40
N LEU A 140 6.44 -26.61 0.83
CA LEU A 140 7.25 -27.82 1.10
C LEU A 140 6.79 -28.45 2.42
N GLU A 141 5.53 -28.90 2.48
CA GLU A 141 5.20 -30.07 3.28
C GLU A 141 4.68 -31.14 2.32
N ALA A 142 5.57 -32.08 2.01
CA ALA A 142 5.26 -33.22 1.17
C ALA A 142 4.19 -34.07 1.86
N SER A 143 2.99 -34.15 1.29
CA SER A 143 2.09 -35.27 1.54
C SER A 143 2.26 -36.28 0.43
N GLU A 144 2.62 -37.51 0.81
CA GLU A 144 2.89 -38.66 -0.06
C GLU A 144 1.65 -39.21 -0.81
N THR A 145 0.62 -38.41 -1.10
CA THR A 145 -0.57 -38.91 -1.79
C THR A 145 -0.96 -37.98 -2.93
N GLY A 146 -0.77 -38.51 -4.15
CA GLY A 146 -0.93 -37.79 -5.41
C GLY A 146 -2.32 -37.24 -5.64
N THR A 147 -2.53 -36.00 -5.23
CA THR A 147 -3.58 -35.13 -5.76
C THR A 147 -2.97 -33.77 -6.03
N VAL A 148 -2.89 -33.38 -7.30
CA VAL A 148 -2.36 -32.07 -7.70
C VAL A 148 -3.38 -31.00 -7.27
N ASN A 149 -3.19 -30.45 -6.08
CA ASN A 149 -3.92 -29.26 -5.64
C ASN A 149 -3.39 -28.07 -6.46
N LYS A 150 -4.29 -27.41 -7.20
CA LYS A 150 -3.95 -26.14 -7.86
C LYS A 150 -3.55 -25.12 -6.80
N ILE A 151 -2.31 -24.66 -6.90
CA ILE A 151 -1.71 -23.64 -6.04
C ILE A 151 -2.43 -22.32 -6.29
N VAL A 152 -2.96 -21.70 -5.24
CA VAL A 152 -3.52 -20.34 -5.30
C VAL A 152 -2.59 -19.45 -4.48
N PRO A 153 -1.93 -18.44 -5.08
CA PRO A 153 -1.12 -17.49 -4.34
C PRO A 153 -1.94 -16.78 -3.25
N THR A 154 -1.40 -16.68 -2.04
CA THR A 154 -2.03 -15.92 -0.95
C THR A 154 -2.09 -14.44 -1.36
N ARG A 155 -3.30 -13.87 -1.39
CA ARG A 155 -3.49 -12.48 -1.82
C ARG A 155 -2.96 -11.52 -0.76
N VAL A 156 -2.57 -10.31 -1.17
CA VAL A 156 -2.06 -9.28 -0.23
C VAL A 156 -3.11 -8.97 0.84
N ILE A 157 -4.39 -8.94 0.45
CA ILE A 157 -5.52 -8.74 1.36
C ILE A 157 -5.62 -9.87 2.41
N GLU A 158 -5.33 -11.11 2.04
CA GLU A 158 -5.39 -12.25 2.97
C GLU A 158 -4.26 -12.18 3.99
N SER A 159 -3.05 -11.83 3.54
CA SER A 159 -1.91 -11.54 4.43
C SER A 159 -2.19 -10.36 5.38
N LEU A 160 -2.91 -9.35 4.88
CA LEU A 160 -3.28 -8.17 5.64
C LEU A 160 -4.29 -8.47 6.75
N LEU A 161 -5.32 -9.27 6.44
CA LEU A 161 -6.31 -9.72 7.42
C LEU A 161 -5.72 -10.69 8.46
N SER A 162 -4.68 -11.46 8.12
CA SER A 162 -4.05 -12.39 9.06
C SER A 162 -3.12 -11.71 10.06
N HIS A 163 -2.42 -10.64 9.64
CA HIS A 163 -1.46 -9.93 10.49
C HIS A 163 -2.09 -8.78 11.27
N PHE A 164 -3.21 -8.23 10.79
CA PHE A 164 -3.92 -7.12 11.43
C PHE A 164 -5.43 -7.37 11.46
N PRO A 165 -5.95 -8.14 12.44
CA PRO A 165 -7.37 -8.47 12.54
C PRO A 165 -8.28 -7.23 12.75
N GLY A 166 -7.72 -6.07 13.09
CA GLY A 166 -8.42 -4.79 13.17
C GLY A 166 -8.70 -4.12 11.81
N ILE A 167 -8.03 -4.55 10.74
CA ILE A 167 -8.32 -4.06 9.38
C ILE A 167 -9.57 -4.78 8.84
N SER A 168 -10.74 -4.30 9.25
CA SER A 168 -12.00 -4.79 8.72
C SER A 168 -12.21 -4.34 7.28
N LEU A 169 -11.79 -5.14 6.29
CA LEU A 169 -12.33 -5.02 4.94
C LEU A 169 -13.77 -5.53 4.96
N ARG A 170 -14.74 -4.62 5.05
CA ARG A 170 -16.12 -4.96 4.71
C ARG A 170 -16.13 -5.40 3.25
N ARG A 171 -16.33 -6.70 2.99
CA ARG A 171 -16.71 -7.20 1.66
C ARG A 171 -17.98 -6.45 1.25
N SER A 172 -17.87 -5.52 0.31
CA SER A 172 -19.03 -4.97 -0.39
C SER A 172 -19.69 -6.12 -1.15
N GLY A 173 -20.62 -6.80 -0.50
CA GLY A 173 -21.48 -7.80 -1.10
C GLY A 173 -22.34 -7.13 -2.15
N ASN A 174 -22.07 -7.47 -3.40
CA ASN A 174 -22.90 -7.11 -4.54
C ASN A 174 -24.28 -7.77 -4.36
N SER A 175 -25.26 -7.02 -3.87
CA SER A 175 -26.66 -7.48 -3.82
C SER A 175 -27.24 -7.47 -5.23
N LYS A 176 -27.05 -8.57 -5.96
CA LYS A 176 -27.91 -8.92 -7.09
C LYS A 176 -29.18 -9.59 -6.56
N SER A 177 -30.27 -8.85 -6.66
CA SER A 177 -31.63 -9.28 -7.03
C SER A 177 -32.09 -10.69 -6.63
N SER A 178 -33.15 -10.74 -5.82
CA SER A 178 -34.41 -11.37 -6.21
C SER A 178 -35.56 -10.55 -5.63
#